data_AF-A0A9W9DQD9-F1
#
_entry.id   AF-A0A9W9DQD9-F1
#
_cell.length_a   1.000
_cell.length_b   1.000
_cell.length_c   1.000
_cell.angle_alpha   90.00
_cell.angle_beta   90.00
_cell.angle_gamma   90.00
#
_symmetry.space_group_name_H-M   'P 1'
#
loop_
_entity.id
_entity.type
_entity.pdbx_description
1 polymer ?
#
loop_
_entity_poly.entity_id
_entity_poly.type
_entity_poly.pdbx_seq_one_letter_code
_entity_poly.pdbx_strand_id
1 'polypeptide(L)'
;MDTNVDLNSIFQFAITDLDLPENGSGAFSTLELSQVPTPPDSSPGSPISDVLNDVQVSISTAFHPDARWQHFTPDFALLSSDLVTFYVHSQVILSASKNSFRSLLPIFPPNVPASTLVQSREYLFNMAIHVPESSQVLNIILHTIYGLSCTHYAPAFETLSAAVDQLPLYGVDPNTYIAIDTPLYALLLSHAPLLPLKVYTLAAKHDLHHLAVSASPHLLSFSLPTLTDEMAKEMGSKYLRKMFFLHMGRVDALKRLLLQPPPPHAPIRGCAFADQRTLTRAWALASAYVAWDARPDISKTFLESALTPLADHLTCELCKKNLNERIKDLVVQWSVVKRTI
;
A
#
# COMPACT_ATOMS: atom_id res chain seq x y z
N MET A 1 -23.17 -5.62 -2.57
CA MET A 1 -24.44 -5.59 -3.31
C MET A 1 -24.08 -5.30 -4.75
N ASP A 2 -23.79 -6.36 -5.49
CA ASP A 2 -23.33 -6.29 -6.87
C ASP A 2 -24.54 -6.11 -7.78
N THR A 3 -24.87 -4.86 -8.09
CA THR A 3 -25.78 -4.56 -9.18
C THR A 3 -25.01 -4.64 -10.48
N ASN A 4 -24.91 -5.85 -11.05
CA ASN A 4 -24.49 -6.04 -12.42
C ASN A 4 -25.64 -5.55 -13.31
N VAL A 5 -25.61 -4.26 -13.66
CA VAL A 5 -26.64 -3.62 -14.48
C VAL A 5 -26.50 -4.15 -15.91
N ASP A 6 -27.50 -4.92 -16.36
CA ASP A 6 -27.60 -5.41 -17.72
C ASP A 6 -27.88 -4.24 -18.68
N LEU A 7 -26.82 -3.68 -19.25
CA LEU A 7 -26.89 -2.59 -20.23
C LEU A 7 -27.76 -2.97 -21.45
N ASN A 8 -27.93 -4.26 -21.77
CA ASN A 8 -28.80 -4.71 -22.85
C ASN A 8 -30.28 -4.40 -22.59
N SER A 9 -30.72 -4.47 -21.33
CA SER A 9 -32.10 -4.16 -20.94
C SER A 9 -32.42 -2.67 -21.10
N ILE A 10 -31.41 -1.81 -20.93
CA ILE A 10 -31.53 -0.34 -21.05
C ILE A 10 -31.56 0.13 -22.51
N PHE A 11 -30.93 -0.59 -23.44
CA PHE A 11 -31.04 -0.29 -24.88
C PHE A 11 -32.46 -0.48 -25.43
N GLN A 12 -33.34 -1.18 -24.69
CA GLN A 12 -34.77 -1.30 -24.99
C GLN A 12 -35.59 -0.10 -24.48
N PHE A 13 -35.15 0.57 -23.41
CA PHE A 13 -35.86 1.71 -22.80
C PHE A 13 -35.79 3.01 -23.63
N ALA A 14 -34.86 3.13 -24.58
CA ALA A 14 -34.83 4.27 -25.49
C ALA A 14 -35.95 4.22 -26.56
N ILE A 15 -36.76 3.16 -26.61
CA ILE A 15 -37.75 2.93 -27.68
C ILE A 15 -39.19 2.71 -27.17
N THR A 16 -39.48 2.45 -25.89
CA THR A 16 -40.88 2.21 -25.45
C THR A 16 -41.15 2.51 -23.96
N ASP A 17 -42.36 3.07 -23.70
CA ASP A 17 -42.95 3.44 -22.40
C ASP A 17 -43.30 2.23 -21.48
N LEU A 18 -43.25 2.52 -20.17
CA LEU A 18 -43.85 1.89 -18.96
C LEU A 18 -44.59 0.53 -19.07
N ASP A 19 -44.15 -0.46 -18.29
CA ASP A 19 -44.97 -1.10 -17.22
C ASP A 19 -44.15 -2.10 -16.34
N LEU A 20 -44.45 -2.11 -15.04
CA LEU A 20 -43.99 -3.05 -13.97
C LEU A 20 -44.91 -4.30 -13.95
N PRO A 21 -44.50 -5.50 -13.45
CA PRO A 21 -44.43 -5.75 -11.99
C PRO A 21 -43.55 -6.92 -11.43
N GLU A 22 -43.32 -6.84 -10.11
CA GLU A 22 -43.39 -7.83 -9.00
C GLU A 22 -42.76 -9.26 -9.01
N ASN A 23 -41.85 -9.42 -8.03
CA ASN A 23 -41.89 -10.30 -6.83
C ASN A 23 -41.77 -11.85 -6.93
N GLY A 24 -40.95 -12.44 -6.03
CA GLY A 24 -40.88 -13.90 -5.87
C GLY A 24 -39.74 -14.41 -4.96
N SER A 25 -40.06 -14.57 -3.68
CA SER A 25 -39.24 -15.09 -2.57
C SER A 25 -39.01 -16.60 -2.61
N GLY A 26 -37.97 -17.12 -1.94
CA GLY A 26 -37.83 -18.55 -1.63
C GLY A 26 -36.61 -18.88 -0.76
N ALA A 27 -36.83 -19.59 0.34
CA ALA A 27 -35.97 -19.68 1.51
C ALA A 27 -35.16 -20.99 1.66
N PHE A 28 -34.13 -20.89 2.52
CA PHE A 28 -33.40 -21.86 3.35
C PHE A 28 -33.79 -23.36 3.36
N SER A 29 -32.76 -24.21 3.40
CA SER A 29 -32.76 -25.46 4.17
C SER A 29 -31.37 -25.79 4.73
N THR A 30 -31.37 -26.09 6.03
CA THR A 30 -30.25 -26.46 6.91
C THR A 30 -30.36 -27.97 7.25
N LEU A 31 -29.41 -28.46 8.07
CA LEU A 31 -29.27 -29.80 8.68
C LEU A 31 -28.23 -30.68 7.95
N GLU A 32 -27.28 -31.39 8.58
CA GLU A 32 -27.08 -31.74 9.99
C GLU A 32 -25.64 -32.24 10.22
N LEU A 33 -25.10 -32.01 11.43
CA LEU A 33 -23.82 -32.53 11.92
C LEU A 33 -23.93 -34.02 12.30
N SER A 34 -22.87 -34.80 12.05
CA SER A 34 -22.69 -36.10 12.69
C SER A 34 -21.30 -36.22 13.32
N GLN A 35 -21.27 -36.82 14.51
CA GLN A 35 -20.20 -36.81 15.51
C GLN A 35 -19.12 -37.90 15.31
N VAL A 36 -18.03 -37.66 16.03
CA VAL A 36 -16.71 -38.33 16.16
C VAL A 36 -16.80 -39.76 16.75
N PRO A 37 -15.74 -40.58 16.63
CA PRO A 37 -14.99 -40.96 17.85
C PRO A 37 -13.45 -41.03 17.70
N THR A 38 -12.74 -40.56 18.73
CA THR A 38 -11.28 -40.69 19.00
C THR A 38 -10.97 -42.02 19.72
N PRO A 39 -9.76 -42.59 19.60
CA PRO A 39 -8.92 -42.86 20.79
C PRO A 39 -7.38 -42.89 20.49
N PRO A 40 -6.48 -43.17 21.45
CA PRO A 40 -6.35 -42.67 22.84
C PRO A 40 -4.91 -42.18 23.20
N ASP A 41 -4.78 -41.71 24.44
CA ASP A 41 -3.59 -41.20 25.15
C ASP A 41 -2.39 -42.14 25.29
N SER A 42 -1.20 -41.54 25.39
CA SER A 42 -0.01 -42.16 25.99
C SER A 42 0.75 -41.12 26.82
N SER A 43 0.83 -41.36 28.13
CA SER A 43 1.67 -40.66 29.11
C SER A 43 2.79 -41.62 29.58
N PRO A 44 3.65 -41.28 30.55
CA PRO A 44 4.53 -40.11 30.70
C PRO A 44 6.00 -40.55 30.92
N GLY A 45 6.97 -39.71 30.59
CA GLY A 45 8.36 -40.00 30.96
C GLY A 45 9.39 -39.03 30.41
N SER A 46 9.71 -37.99 31.16
CA SER A 46 10.98 -37.28 31.00
C SER A 46 11.45 -36.83 32.38
N PRO A 47 12.71 -37.13 32.75
CA PRO A 47 13.21 -36.87 34.08
C PRO A 47 13.47 -35.38 34.28
N ILE A 48 13.17 -34.95 35.50
CA ILE A 48 13.49 -33.65 36.08
C ILE A 48 15.01 -33.45 35.96
N SER A 49 15.42 -32.44 35.20
CA SER A 49 16.82 -31.99 35.11
C SER A 49 16.90 -30.60 35.72
N ASP A 50 17.51 -30.56 36.90
CA ASP A 50 18.17 -29.46 37.61
C ASP A 50 17.95 -28.02 37.13
N VAL A 51 17.32 -27.26 38.03
CA VAL A 51 17.27 -25.80 38.05
C VAL A 51 18.66 -25.25 38.37
N LEU A 52 19.52 -25.17 37.36
CA LEU A 52 20.56 -24.14 37.33
C LEU A 52 19.96 -22.98 36.54
N ASN A 53 20.03 -21.76 37.11
CA ASN A 53 19.74 -20.51 36.41
C ASN A 53 20.73 -20.37 35.23
N ASP A 54 20.47 -21.09 34.15
CA ASP A 54 20.94 -20.73 32.83
C ASP A 54 20.13 -19.49 32.47
N VAL A 55 20.67 -18.31 32.81
CA VAL A 55 20.14 -17.06 32.27
C VAL A 55 20.37 -17.18 30.77
N GLN A 56 19.38 -17.73 30.07
CA GLN A 56 19.43 -17.94 28.63
C GLN A 56 19.40 -16.56 27.99
N VAL A 57 20.59 -15.97 27.84
CA VAL A 57 20.76 -14.66 27.23
C VAL A 57 20.28 -14.80 25.79
N SER A 58 19.14 -14.19 25.49
CA SER A 58 18.60 -14.18 24.14
C SER A 58 19.38 -13.15 23.33
N ILE A 59 20.08 -13.60 22.28
CA ILE A 59 20.95 -12.75 21.46
C ILE A 59 20.37 -12.66 20.05
N SER A 60 20.40 -11.47 19.46
CA SER A 60 20.02 -11.27 18.06
C SER A 60 20.89 -12.09 17.11
N THR A 61 20.26 -12.77 16.15
CA THR A 61 20.98 -13.55 15.14
C THR A 61 21.77 -12.69 14.15
N ALA A 62 21.34 -11.45 13.90
CA ALA A 62 22.03 -10.50 13.03
C ALA A 62 23.06 -9.64 13.78
N PHE A 63 22.77 -9.31 15.04
CA PHE A 63 23.58 -8.41 15.87
C PHE A 63 24.11 -9.17 17.10
N HIS A 64 24.98 -10.15 16.85
CA HIS A 64 25.63 -10.98 17.88
C HIS A 64 27.06 -10.49 18.18
N PRO A 65 27.73 -10.95 19.27
CA PRO A 65 29.05 -10.44 19.67
C PRO A 65 30.13 -10.51 18.59
N ASP A 66 30.06 -11.53 17.74
CA ASP A 66 31.01 -11.75 16.63
C ASP A 66 30.55 -11.12 15.30
N ALA A 67 29.44 -10.39 15.28
CA ALA A 67 28.89 -9.77 14.08
C ALA A 67 29.82 -8.63 13.62
N ARG A 68 30.67 -8.91 12.63
CA ARG A 68 31.60 -7.92 12.10
C ARG A 68 30.89 -7.00 11.11
N TRP A 69 31.03 -5.70 11.32
CA TRP A 69 30.68 -4.71 10.30
C TRP A 69 31.93 -4.22 9.61
N GLN A 70 32.09 -4.60 8.34
CA GLN A 70 33.34 -4.42 7.57
C GLN A 70 34.52 -5.13 8.27
N HIS A 71 35.30 -4.40 9.06
CA HIS A 71 36.44 -4.92 9.82
C HIS A 71 36.38 -4.58 11.32
N PHE A 72 35.32 -3.93 11.77
CA PHE A 72 35.13 -3.57 13.17
C PHE A 72 34.36 -4.66 13.91
N THR A 73 34.70 -4.83 15.18
CA THR A 73 33.92 -5.62 16.13
C THR A 73 32.90 -4.72 16.80
N PRO A 74 31.75 -5.26 17.23
CA PRO A 74 30.81 -4.53 18.06
C PRO A 74 31.50 -3.96 19.32
N ASP A 75 31.15 -2.74 19.69
CA ASP A 75 31.73 -2.03 20.85
C ASP A 75 30.64 -1.48 21.79
N PHE A 76 29.39 -1.85 21.53
CA PHE A 76 28.24 -1.45 22.32
C PHE A 76 27.16 -2.54 22.32
N ALA A 77 26.38 -2.61 23.41
CA ALA A 77 25.27 -3.55 23.52
C ALA A 77 23.97 -2.81 23.89
N LEU A 78 22.88 -3.18 23.24
CA LEU A 78 21.52 -2.73 23.53
C LEU A 78 20.69 -3.91 24.01
N LEU A 79 19.81 -3.68 24.98
CA LEU A 79 18.88 -4.67 25.51
C LEU A 79 17.46 -4.22 25.21
N SER A 80 16.70 -4.99 24.44
CA SER A 80 15.28 -4.70 24.17
C SER A 80 14.40 -4.97 25.38
N SER A 81 13.15 -4.50 25.34
CA SER A 81 12.18 -4.68 26.43
C SER A 81 11.74 -6.13 26.65
N ASP A 82 11.87 -6.98 25.62
CA ASP A 82 11.68 -8.43 25.66
C ASP A 82 12.99 -9.21 25.88
N LEU A 83 14.01 -8.53 26.43
CA LEU A 83 15.26 -9.10 26.93
C LEU A 83 16.15 -9.75 25.86
N VAL A 84 16.10 -9.26 24.62
CA VAL A 84 17.02 -9.65 23.55
C VAL A 84 18.17 -8.66 23.48
N THR A 85 19.41 -9.17 23.53
CA THR A 85 20.63 -8.36 23.43
C THR A 85 21.06 -8.20 21.97
N PHE A 86 21.41 -6.97 21.59
CA PHE A 86 21.90 -6.58 20.29
C PHE A 86 23.30 -5.96 20.43
N TYR A 87 24.29 -6.61 19.83
CA TYR A 87 25.66 -6.12 19.80
C TYR A 87 25.88 -5.29 18.53
N VAL A 88 26.25 -4.03 18.73
CA VAL A 88 26.26 -3.01 17.69
C VAL A 88 27.55 -2.18 17.73
N HIS A 89 27.76 -1.41 16.67
CA HIS A 89 28.89 -0.52 16.47
C HIS A 89 28.44 0.93 16.75
N SER A 90 28.94 1.50 17.83
CA SER A 90 28.64 2.86 18.30
C SER A 90 28.85 3.89 17.19
N GLN A 91 29.94 3.77 16.44
CA GLN A 91 30.28 4.68 15.34
C GLN A 91 29.24 4.67 14.21
N VAL A 92 28.71 3.49 13.86
CA VAL A 92 27.70 3.36 12.80
C VAL A 92 26.40 4.03 13.24
N ILE A 93 25.96 3.76 14.47
CA ILE A 93 24.74 4.36 15.01
C ILE A 93 24.89 5.89 15.18
N LEU A 94 26.03 6.36 15.69
CA LEU A 94 26.31 7.80 15.82
C LEU A 94 26.39 8.51 14.47
N SER A 95 26.87 7.84 13.42
CA SER A 95 26.88 8.42 12.06
C SER A 95 25.48 8.62 11.49
N ALA A 96 24.52 7.78 11.90
CA ALA A 96 23.14 7.82 11.46
C ALA A 96 22.24 8.74 12.30
N SER A 97 22.58 8.93 13.58
CA SER A 97 21.75 9.64 14.54
C SER A 97 22.22 11.07 14.80
N LYS A 98 21.29 12.02 14.73
CA LYS A 98 21.51 13.43 15.07
C LYS A 98 21.36 13.75 16.57
N ASN A 99 20.92 12.80 17.39
CA ASN A 99 20.68 13.00 18.83
C ASN A 99 21.39 11.95 19.70
N SER A 100 22.51 11.39 19.21
CA SER A 100 23.29 10.35 19.89
C SER A 100 22.45 9.13 20.28
N PHE A 101 21.55 8.75 19.38
CA PHE A 101 20.60 7.66 19.54
C PHE A 101 19.78 7.82 20.82
N ARG A 102 19.06 8.94 20.91
CA ARG A 102 18.28 9.34 22.09
C ARG A 102 19.14 9.57 23.34
N SER A 103 20.34 10.11 23.16
CA SER A 103 21.36 10.29 24.20
C SER A 103 21.77 9.00 24.91
N LEU A 104 21.49 7.83 24.34
CA LEU A 104 21.91 6.54 24.89
C LEU A 104 23.39 6.29 24.61
N LEU A 105 23.93 6.85 23.54
CA LEU A 105 25.34 6.73 23.20
C LEU A 105 26.13 7.91 23.77
N PRO A 106 27.17 7.66 24.59
CA PRO A 106 28.03 8.73 25.07
C PRO A 106 28.83 9.34 23.91
N ILE A 107 28.73 10.66 23.74
CA ILE A 107 29.67 11.42 22.91
C ILE A 107 30.91 11.67 23.77
N PHE A 108 31.99 10.98 23.46
CA PHE A 108 33.26 11.20 24.14
C PHE A 108 33.97 12.43 23.54
N PRO A 109 34.31 13.45 24.34
CA PRO A 109 35.06 14.60 23.83
C PRO A 109 36.48 14.17 23.39
N PRO A 110 37.09 14.86 22.41
CA PRO A 110 38.37 14.47 21.82
C PRO A 110 39.55 14.47 22.81
N ASN A 111 39.39 15.07 24.00
CA ASN A 111 40.44 15.24 25.00
C ASN A 111 40.42 14.18 26.12
N VAL A 112 39.57 13.15 26.03
CA VAL A 112 39.52 12.07 27.03
C VAL A 112 40.67 11.08 26.79
N PRO A 113 41.44 10.68 27.82
CA PRO A 113 42.49 9.69 27.66
C PRO A 113 41.95 8.37 27.11
N ALA A 114 42.66 7.77 26.15
CA ALA A 114 42.24 6.54 25.47
C ALA A 114 41.96 5.37 26.43
N SER A 115 42.68 5.28 27.56
CA SER A 115 42.46 4.26 28.59
C SER A 115 41.10 4.37 29.27
N THR A 116 40.62 5.58 29.53
CA THR A 116 39.30 5.85 30.11
C THR A 116 38.19 5.53 29.11
N LEU A 117 38.42 5.80 27.82
CA LEU A 117 37.50 5.46 26.74
C LEU A 117 37.32 3.95 26.61
N VAL A 118 38.42 3.19 26.61
CA VAL A 118 38.39 1.72 26.53
C VAL A 118 37.62 1.13 27.72
N GLN A 119 37.93 1.54 28.96
CA GLN A 119 37.19 1.07 30.14
C GLN A 119 35.70 1.40 30.08
N SER A 120 35.35 2.61 29.64
CA SER A 120 33.94 3.00 29.52
C SER A 120 33.20 2.21 28.45
N ARG A 121 33.84 1.89 27.32
CA ARG A 121 33.25 1.07 26.26
C ARG A 121 33.11 -0.39 26.66
N GLU A 122 34.13 -0.98 27.29
CA GLU A 122 34.05 -2.34 27.84
C GLU A 122 32.94 -2.46 28.88
N TYR A 123 32.79 -1.47 29.76
CA TYR A 123 31.71 -1.44 30.73
C TYR A 123 30.33 -1.37 30.08
N LEU A 124 30.14 -0.52 29.06
CA LEU A 124 28.87 -0.39 28.35
C LEU A 124 28.54 -1.61 27.49
N PHE A 125 29.56 -2.23 26.89
CA PHE A 125 29.45 -3.49 26.17
C PHE A 125 28.96 -4.62 27.08
N ASN A 126 29.46 -4.66 28.32
CA ASN A 126 29.11 -5.69 29.29
C ASN A 126 27.76 -5.45 29.99
N MET A 127 27.35 -4.19 30.19
CA MET A 127 26.13 -3.88 30.94
C MET A 127 24.86 -3.85 30.09
N ALA A 128 24.98 -3.68 28.76
CA ALA A 128 23.90 -3.52 27.78
C ALA A 128 22.85 -2.44 28.14
N ILE A 129 22.73 -1.40 27.32
CA ILE A 129 21.77 -0.33 27.62
C ILE A 129 20.35 -0.75 27.25
N HIS A 130 19.43 -0.65 28.21
CA HIS A 130 18.03 -0.96 28.00
C HIS A 130 17.32 0.05 27.08
N VAL A 131 16.52 -0.47 26.17
CA VAL A 131 15.78 0.23 25.12
C VAL A 131 14.29 -0.16 25.24
N PRO A 132 13.34 0.77 25.20
CA PRO A 132 11.92 0.46 25.44
C PRO A 132 11.26 -0.37 24.32
N GLU A 133 11.81 -0.36 23.11
CA GLU A 133 11.29 -1.09 21.96
C GLU A 133 11.45 -2.61 22.11
N SER A 134 10.51 -3.35 21.53
CA SER A 134 10.63 -4.81 21.41
C SER A 134 11.77 -5.19 20.48
N SER A 135 12.26 -6.42 20.60
CA SER A 135 13.32 -6.97 19.76
C SER A 135 13.00 -6.82 18.27
N GLN A 136 11.75 -7.05 17.85
CA GLN A 136 11.35 -6.95 16.45
C GLN A 136 11.46 -5.53 15.90
N VAL A 137 11.01 -4.53 16.67
CA VAL A 137 11.06 -3.12 16.28
C VAL A 137 12.50 -2.64 16.27
N LEU A 138 13.26 -2.93 17.33
CA LEU A 138 14.67 -2.57 17.43
C LEU A 138 15.49 -3.23 16.31
N ASN A 139 15.20 -4.49 15.96
CA ASN A 139 15.86 -5.19 14.88
C ASN A 139 15.66 -4.47 13.54
N ILE A 140 14.45 -3.98 13.24
CA ILE A 140 14.17 -3.22 12.01
C ILE A 140 14.91 -1.87 12.02
N ILE A 141 14.91 -1.15 13.15
CA ILE A 141 15.63 0.13 13.29
C ILE A 141 17.13 -0.08 13.02
N LEU A 142 17.73 -1.12 13.59
CA LEU A 142 19.15 -1.43 13.39
C LEU A 142 19.43 -1.86 11.95
N HIS A 143 18.63 -2.74 11.35
CA HIS A 143 18.78 -3.08 9.93
C HIS A 143 18.70 -1.85 9.04
N THR A 144 17.83 -0.90 9.37
CA THR A 144 17.67 0.37 8.64
C THR A 144 18.94 1.23 8.72
N ILE A 145 19.48 1.43 9.94
CA ILE A 145 20.71 2.19 10.17
C ILE A 145 21.90 1.58 9.42
N TYR A 146 21.98 0.24 9.40
CA TYR A 146 23.05 -0.50 8.74
C TYR A 146 22.81 -0.68 7.24
N GLY A 147 21.66 -0.27 6.70
CA GLY A 147 21.33 -0.49 5.29
C GLY A 147 21.17 -1.97 4.91
N LEU A 148 20.82 -2.82 5.87
CA LEU A 148 20.63 -4.26 5.69
C LEU A 148 19.16 -4.58 5.41
N SER A 149 18.92 -5.64 4.63
CA SER A 149 17.57 -6.17 4.43
C SER A 149 17.10 -6.95 5.66
N CYS A 150 15.87 -6.70 6.10
CA CYS A 150 15.17 -7.50 7.10
C CYS A 150 14.02 -8.35 6.50
N THR A 151 13.96 -8.49 5.17
CA THR A 151 12.88 -9.21 4.46
C THR A 151 12.77 -10.68 4.86
N HIS A 152 13.89 -11.33 5.18
CA HIS A 152 13.92 -12.75 5.58
C HIS A 152 13.27 -13.02 6.93
N TYR A 153 13.13 -11.99 7.78
CA TYR A 153 12.37 -12.09 9.03
C TYR A 153 10.86 -11.98 8.82
N ALA A 154 10.41 -11.67 7.61
CA ALA A 154 9.00 -11.48 7.24
C ALA A 154 8.21 -10.64 8.28
N PRO A 155 8.69 -9.43 8.64
CA PRO A 155 8.04 -8.64 9.68
C PRO A 155 6.63 -8.23 9.26
N ALA A 156 5.70 -8.22 10.22
CA ALA A 156 4.37 -7.69 10.00
C ALA A 156 4.42 -6.18 9.71
N PHE A 157 3.45 -5.68 8.94
CA PHE A 157 3.38 -4.25 8.61
C PHE A 157 3.31 -3.36 9.86
N GLU A 158 2.58 -3.78 10.90
CA GLU A 158 2.48 -3.01 12.15
C GLU A 158 3.84 -2.83 12.83
N THR A 159 4.71 -3.86 12.78
CA THR A 159 6.07 -3.79 13.31
C THR A 159 6.95 -2.86 12.48
N LEU A 160 6.81 -2.88 11.15
CA LEU A 160 7.50 -1.94 10.25
C LEU A 160 7.06 -0.50 10.51
N SER A 161 5.75 -0.27 10.61
CA SER A 161 5.17 1.03 10.92
C SER A 161 5.67 1.57 12.26
N ALA A 162 5.63 0.74 13.31
CA ALA A 162 6.15 1.09 14.62
C ALA A 162 7.65 1.43 14.59
N ALA A 163 8.46 0.68 13.83
CA ALA A 163 9.88 0.97 13.68
C ALA A 163 10.14 2.33 13.00
N VAL A 164 9.43 2.61 11.90
CA VAL A 164 9.52 3.91 11.20
C VAL A 164 9.10 5.06 12.12
N ASP A 165 8.04 4.88 12.90
CA ASP A 165 7.58 5.86 13.89
C ASP A 165 8.62 6.20 14.96
N GLN A 166 9.49 5.24 15.33
CA GLN A 166 10.54 5.46 16.33
C GLN A 166 11.82 6.07 15.75
N LEU A 167 12.06 6.02 14.43
CA LEU A 167 13.30 6.55 13.83
C LEU A 167 13.60 8.00 14.23
N PRO A 168 12.64 8.96 14.18
CA PRO A 168 12.90 10.33 14.59
C PRO A 168 13.29 10.46 16.07
N LEU A 169 12.74 9.60 16.94
CA LEU A 169 13.07 9.60 18.38
C LEU A 169 14.53 9.21 18.61
N TYR A 170 15.06 8.32 17.78
CA TYR A 170 16.47 7.93 17.74
C TYR A 170 17.35 8.89 16.92
N GLY A 171 16.80 10.03 16.48
CA GLY A 171 17.52 11.03 15.70
C GLY A 171 17.89 10.57 14.29
N VAL A 172 17.27 9.49 13.81
CA VAL A 172 17.43 8.96 12.46
C VAL A 172 16.34 9.56 11.59
N ASP A 173 16.71 10.21 10.50
CA ASP A 173 15.75 10.84 9.59
C ASP A 173 15.14 9.81 8.62
N PRO A 174 13.83 9.54 8.69
CA PRO A 174 13.17 8.58 7.80
C PRO A 174 13.38 8.89 6.31
N ASN A 175 13.45 10.16 5.92
CA ASN A 175 13.61 10.56 4.52
C ASN A 175 14.97 10.16 3.94
N THR A 176 16.00 10.06 4.79
CA THR A 176 17.35 9.66 4.38
C THR A 176 17.45 8.13 4.24
N TYR A 177 16.77 7.38 5.11
CA TYR A 177 16.92 5.92 5.21
C TYR A 177 15.80 5.12 4.51
N ILE A 178 14.73 5.76 4.10
CA ILE A 178 13.61 5.16 3.35
C ILE A 178 13.58 5.78 1.93
N ALA A 179 14.73 5.76 1.27
CA ALA A 179 14.88 6.14 -0.13
C ALA A 179 14.62 4.95 -1.07
N ILE A 180 14.40 5.23 -2.37
CA ILE A 180 13.94 4.23 -3.35
C ILE A 180 14.85 2.99 -3.45
N ASP A 181 16.14 3.17 -3.21
CA ASP A 181 17.19 2.16 -3.29
C ASP A 181 17.42 1.40 -1.97
N THR A 182 16.68 1.73 -0.90
CA THR A 182 16.89 1.09 0.40
C THR A 182 16.04 -0.17 0.59
N PRO A 183 16.55 -1.17 1.33
CA PRO A 183 15.79 -2.39 1.59
C PRO A 183 14.46 -2.14 2.32
N LEU A 184 14.44 -1.18 3.25
CA LEU A 184 13.23 -0.85 4.01
C LEU A 184 12.16 -0.23 3.09
N TYR A 185 12.55 0.62 2.13
CA TYR A 185 11.61 1.16 1.14
C TYR A 185 10.97 0.03 0.31
N ALA A 186 11.78 -0.87 -0.22
CA ALA A 186 11.29 -2.00 -1.02
C ALA A 186 10.34 -2.90 -0.22
N LEU A 187 10.67 -3.15 1.06
CA LEU A 187 9.84 -3.94 1.96
C LEU A 187 8.51 -3.24 2.26
N LEU A 188 8.50 -1.95 2.60
CA LEU A 188 7.27 -1.18 2.83
C LEU A 188 6.39 -1.15 1.58
N LEU A 189 6.99 -0.94 0.41
CA LEU A 189 6.28 -0.92 -0.86
C LEU A 189 5.64 -2.27 -1.20
N SER A 190 6.26 -3.39 -0.80
CA SER A 190 5.69 -4.73 -1.04
C SER A 190 4.33 -4.95 -0.36
N HIS A 191 4.02 -4.18 0.69
CA HIS A 191 2.71 -4.21 1.35
C HIS A 191 1.64 -3.34 0.67
N ALA A 192 2.02 -2.45 -0.25
CA ALA A 192 1.09 -1.48 -0.86
C ALA A 192 -0.09 -2.12 -1.61
N PRO A 193 0.04 -3.26 -2.32
CA PRO A 193 -1.11 -3.89 -2.98
C PRO A 193 -2.16 -4.43 -2.01
N LEU A 194 -1.76 -4.84 -0.81
CA LEU A 194 -2.65 -5.45 0.20
C LEU A 194 -3.17 -4.43 1.21
N LEU A 195 -2.32 -3.45 1.59
CA LEU A 195 -2.59 -2.46 2.63
C LEU A 195 -2.32 -1.03 2.11
N PRO A 196 -2.92 -0.61 0.98
CA PRO A 196 -2.56 0.63 0.30
C PRO A 196 -2.74 1.87 1.18
N LEU A 197 -3.83 1.93 1.93
CA LEU A 197 -4.12 3.06 2.81
C LEU A 197 -3.12 3.14 3.96
N LYS A 198 -2.77 2.01 4.58
CA LYS A 198 -1.81 2.00 5.69
C LYS A 198 -0.41 2.43 5.23
N VAL A 199 0.06 1.90 4.09
CA VAL A 199 1.37 2.29 3.52
C VAL A 199 1.38 3.77 3.15
N TYR A 200 0.33 4.26 2.49
CA TYR A 200 0.22 5.66 2.12
C TYR A 200 0.14 6.59 3.35
N THR A 201 -0.61 6.21 4.38
CA THR A 201 -0.71 6.97 5.64
C THR A 201 0.63 7.00 6.38
N LEU A 202 1.34 5.88 6.49
CA LEU A 202 2.69 5.85 7.07
C LEU A 202 3.65 6.74 6.30
N ALA A 203 3.64 6.66 4.98
CA ALA A 203 4.44 7.52 4.12
C ALA A 203 4.10 9.01 4.34
N ALA A 204 2.81 9.32 4.44
CA ALA A 204 2.33 10.68 4.64
C ALA A 204 2.73 11.26 6.01
N LYS A 205 2.61 10.46 7.08
CA LYS A 205 2.96 10.82 8.46
C LYS A 205 4.42 11.29 8.60
N HIS A 206 5.32 10.66 7.85
CA HIS A 206 6.77 10.96 7.85
C HIS A 206 7.24 11.79 6.64
N ASP A 207 6.30 12.31 5.85
CA ASP A 207 6.55 13.06 4.59
C ASP A 207 7.40 12.31 3.55
N LEU A 208 7.32 10.98 3.51
CA LEU A 208 8.03 10.09 2.59
C LEU A 208 7.40 10.14 1.19
N HIS A 209 7.69 11.21 0.45
CA HIS A 209 7.00 11.52 -0.80
C HIS A 209 7.07 10.39 -1.84
N HIS A 210 8.24 9.78 -2.05
CA HIS A 210 8.42 8.73 -3.04
C HIS A 210 7.58 7.49 -2.72
N LEU A 211 7.53 7.08 -1.46
CA LEU A 211 6.73 5.94 -1.01
C LEU A 211 5.23 6.22 -1.19
N ALA A 212 4.79 7.44 -0.84
CA ALA A 212 3.41 7.87 -1.04
C ALA A 212 3.02 7.89 -2.53
N VAL A 213 3.91 8.35 -3.42
CA VAL A 213 3.71 8.32 -4.88
C VAL A 213 3.55 6.88 -5.36
N SER A 214 4.44 5.97 -4.96
CA SER A 214 4.38 4.56 -5.36
C SER A 214 3.18 3.81 -4.79
N ALA A 215 2.68 4.16 -3.59
CA ALA A 215 1.49 3.57 -3.01
C ALA A 215 0.17 4.10 -3.62
N SER A 216 0.15 5.35 -4.08
CA SER A 216 -1.07 6.03 -4.51
C SER A 216 -1.89 5.37 -5.65
N PRO A 217 -1.31 4.65 -6.64
CA PRO A 217 -2.10 3.95 -7.66
C PRO A 217 -2.99 2.86 -7.09
N HIS A 218 -2.59 2.24 -5.97
CA HIS A 218 -3.35 1.20 -5.30
C HIS A 218 -4.55 1.76 -4.52
N LEU A 219 -4.60 3.08 -4.31
CA LEU A 219 -5.72 3.77 -3.69
C LEU A 219 -6.81 4.17 -4.69
N LEU A 220 -6.61 4.03 -5.99
CA LEU A 220 -7.62 4.45 -6.98
C LEU A 220 -8.97 3.72 -6.81
N SER A 221 -8.96 2.50 -6.29
CA SER A 221 -10.16 1.72 -5.96
C SER A 221 -10.69 1.99 -4.54
N PHE A 222 -10.02 2.81 -3.74
CA PHE A 222 -10.42 3.13 -2.38
C PHE A 222 -11.66 4.04 -2.37
N SER A 223 -12.62 3.69 -1.51
CA SER A 223 -13.85 4.45 -1.32
C SER A 223 -13.61 5.63 -0.38
N LEU A 224 -13.51 6.85 -0.92
CA LEU A 224 -13.30 8.07 -0.14
C LEU A 224 -14.32 8.27 1.00
N PRO A 225 -15.62 7.92 0.85
CA PRO A 225 -16.59 8.01 1.95
C PRO A 225 -16.29 7.12 3.16
N THR A 226 -15.47 6.07 3.01
CA THR A 226 -15.10 5.18 4.13
C THR A 226 -13.94 5.71 4.96
N LEU A 227 -13.37 6.85 4.57
CA LEU A 227 -12.27 7.48 5.30
C LEU A 227 -12.78 8.05 6.63
N THR A 228 -12.17 7.66 7.74
CA THR A 228 -12.50 8.20 9.06
C THR A 228 -11.66 9.42 9.42
N ASP A 229 -12.10 10.20 10.41
CA ASP A 229 -11.36 11.37 10.89
C ASP A 229 -9.99 11.00 11.46
N GLU A 230 -9.86 9.82 12.09
CA GLU A 230 -8.59 9.31 12.60
C GLU A 230 -7.60 9.05 11.47
N MET A 231 -8.06 8.41 10.38
CA MET A 231 -7.24 8.15 9.19
C MET A 231 -6.81 9.47 8.54
N ALA A 232 -7.72 10.44 8.43
CA ALA A 232 -7.43 11.75 7.88
C ALA A 232 -6.40 12.53 8.73
N LYS A 233 -6.52 12.43 10.07
CA LYS A 233 -5.58 13.04 11.01
C LYS A 233 -4.19 12.42 10.91
N GLU A 234 -4.10 11.10 10.82
CA GLU A 234 -2.82 10.39 10.71
C GLU A 234 -2.10 10.68 9.38
N MET A 235 -2.85 10.72 8.29
CA MET A 235 -2.33 11.04 6.95
C MET A 235 -1.91 12.51 6.83
N GLY A 236 -2.60 13.40 7.53
CA GLY A 236 -2.35 14.84 7.47
C GLY A 236 -2.90 15.51 6.20
N SER A 237 -3.14 16.81 6.30
CA SER A 237 -3.84 17.59 5.27
C SER A 237 -3.13 17.62 3.90
N LYS A 238 -1.79 17.62 3.90
CA LYS A 238 -0.96 17.67 2.67
C LYS A 238 -1.24 16.48 1.76
N TYR A 239 -1.18 15.26 2.32
CA TYR A 239 -1.36 14.02 1.57
C TYR A 239 -2.82 13.64 1.39
N LEU A 240 -3.68 14.03 2.33
CA LEU A 240 -5.13 13.95 2.16
C LEU A 240 -5.59 14.74 0.93
N ARG A 241 -5.18 16.01 0.83
CA ARG A 241 -5.48 16.85 -0.34
C ARG A 241 -4.98 16.21 -1.62
N LYS A 242 -3.74 15.70 -1.65
CA LYS A 242 -3.17 15.03 -2.82
C LYS A 242 -4.01 13.82 -3.27
N MET A 243 -4.44 12.98 -2.33
CA MET A 243 -5.29 11.81 -2.61
C MET A 243 -6.64 12.23 -3.21
N PHE A 244 -7.33 13.19 -2.61
CA PHE A 244 -8.61 13.68 -3.11
C PHE A 244 -8.50 14.28 -4.52
N PHE A 245 -7.48 15.11 -4.76
CA PHE A 245 -7.25 15.70 -6.07
C PHE A 245 -6.89 14.66 -7.14
N LEU A 246 -6.20 13.58 -6.77
CA LEU A 246 -5.96 12.46 -7.68
C LEU A 246 -7.29 11.79 -8.08
N HIS A 247 -8.15 11.47 -7.12
CA HIS A 247 -9.44 10.84 -7.41
C HIS A 247 -10.35 11.75 -8.24
N MET A 248 -10.57 12.98 -7.79
CA MET A 248 -11.42 13.96 -8.48
C MET A 248 -10.86 14.29 -9.87
N GLY A 249 -9.56 14.56 -9.98
CA GLY A 249 -8.92 14.90 -11.24
C GLY A 249 -9.01 13.77 -12.28
N ARG A 250 -8.96 12.51 -11.85
CA ARG A 250 -9.16 11.35 -12.73
C ARG A 250 -10.61 11.21 -13.18
N VAL A 251 -11.57 11.36 -12.26
CA VAL A 251 -13.01 11.32 -12.59
C VAL A 251 -13.36 12.45 -13.56
N ASP A 252 -12.87 13.66 -13.33
CA ASP A 252 -13.09 14.81 -14.21
C ASP A 252 -12.41 14.66 -15.57
N ALA A 253 -11.22 14.04 -15.61
CA ALA A 253 -10.58 13.67 -16.88
C ALA A 253 -11.45 12.67 -17.65
N LEU A 254 -11.94 11.60 -17.01
CA LEU A 254 -12.80 10.62 -17.64
C LEU A 254 -14.07 11.25 -18.24
N LYS A 255 -14.75 12.09 -17.45
CA LYS A 255 -15.95 12.82 -17.92
C LYS A 255 -15.66 13.67 -19.15
N ARG A 256 -14.54 14.40 -19.18
CA ARG A 256 -14.12 15.20 -20.34
C ARG A 256 -13.85 14.35 -21.58
N LEU A 257 -13.25 13.18 -21.42
CA LEU A 257 -13.03 12.25 -22.53
C LEU A 257 -14.36 11.75 -23.08
N LEU A 258 -15.30 11.35 -22.23
CA LEU A 258 -16.61 10.83 -22.63
C LEU A 258 -17.49 11.88 -23.35
N LEU A 259 -17.31 13.18 -23.06
CA LEU A 259 -18.08 14.25 -23.69
C LEU A 259 -17.89 14.37 -25.21
N GLN A 260 -16.79 13.86 -25.77
CA GLN A 260 -16.51 13.98 -27.20
C GLN A 260 -17.12 12.80 -27.99
N PRO A 261 -18.16 13.02 -28.81
CA PRO A 261 -18.75 11.96 -29.64
C PRO A 261 -17.84 11.57 -30.82
N PRO A 262 -18.13 10.44 -31.49
CA PRO A 262 -17.47 10.08 -32.74
C PRO A 262 -17.62 11.19 -33.79
N PRO A 263 -16.58 11.50 -34.59
CA PRO A 263 -16.66 12.55 -35.59
C PRO A 263 -17.67 12.17 -36.69
N PRO A 264 -18.45 13.14 -37.19
CA PRO A 264 -19.34 12.91 -38.33
C PRO A 264 -18.54 12.68 -39.61
N HIS A 265 -19.19 12.14 -40.63
CA HIS A 265 -18.61 11.99 -41.96
C HIS A 265 -19.48 12.68 -43.02
N ALA A 266 -18.90 12.94 -44.20
CA ALA A 266 -19.65 13.50 -45.33
C ALA A 266 -20.87 12.60 -45.67
N PRO A 267 -22.05 13.17 -45.95
CA PRO A 267 -23.24 12.37 -46.27
C PRO A 267 -23.03 11.47 -47.49
N ILE A 268 -23.51 10.23 -47.41
CA ILE A 268 -23.43 9.25 -48.49
C ILE A 268 -24.81 8.62 -48.72
N ARG A 269 -24.95 7.90 -49.85
CA ARG A 269 -26.16 7.09 -50.08
C ARG A 269 -26.24 6.01 -48.99
N GLY A 270 -27.31 6.03 -48.20
CA GLY A 270 -27.53 5.09 -47.09
C GLY A 270 -27.10 5.59 -45.70
N CYS A 271 -26.56 6.81 -45.57
CA CYS A 271 -26.33 7.44 -44.27
C CYS A 271 -26.39 8.97 -44.37
N ALA A 272 -27.47 9.54 -43.84
CA ALA A 272 -27.72 10.97 -43.79
C ALA A 272 -27.32 11.57 -42.42
N PHE A 273 -27.35 12.90 -42.32
CA PHE A 273 -27.11 13.60 -41.04
C PHE A 273 -28.04 13.15 -39.91
N ALA A 274 -29.27 12.72 -40.23
CA ALA A 274 -30.20 12.20 -39.24
C ALA A 274 -29.67 10.92 -38.57
N ASP A 275 -29.09 10.00 -39.35
CA ASP A 275 -28.52 8.75 -38.85
C ASP A 275 -27.28 9.02 -37.98
N GLN A 276 -26.44 9.96 -38.38
CA GLN A 276 -25.27 10.39 -37.60
C GLN A 276 -25.66 11.06 -36.28
N ARG A 277 -26.78 11.79 -36.25
CA ARG A 277 -27.35 12.38 -35.02
C ARG A 277 -27.90 11.31 -34.07
N THR A 278 -28.45 10.22 -34.59
CA THR A 278 -28.85 9.06 -33.78
C THR A 278 -27.63 8.43 -33.09
N LEU A 279 -26.51 8.22 -33.81
CA LEU A 279 -25.26 7.76 -33.20
C LEU A 279 -24.76 8.72 -32.11
N THR A 280 -24.78 10.03 -32.38
CA THR A 280 -24.35 11.04 -31.40
C THR A 280 -25.19 10.97 -30.11
N ARG A 281 -26.50 10.75 -30.23
CA ARG A 281 -27.40 10.57 -29.08
C ARG A 281 -27.14 9.27 -28.33
N ALA A 282 -26.92 8.17 -29.04
CA ALA A 282 -26.59 6.88 -28.45
C ALA A 282 -25.25 6.94 -27.69
N TRP A 283 -24.25 7.61 -28.26
CA TRP A 283 -22.99 7.91 -27.58
C TRP A 283 -23.21 8.74 -26.31
N ALA A 284 -24.00 9.81 -26.38
CA ALA A 284 -24.27 10.66 -25.22
C ALA A 284 -24.95 9.87 -24.09
N LEU A 285 -25.90 8.98 -24.42
CA LEU A 285 -26.56 8.11 -23.46
C LEU A 285 -25.58 7.12 -22.82
N ALA A 286 -24.82 6.36 -23.62
CA ALA A 286 -23.83 5.41 -23.12
C ALA A 286 -22.75 6.10 -22.26
N SER A 287 -22.28 7.26 -22.71
CA SER A 287 -21.32 8.09 -21.98
C SER A 287 -21.88 8.60 -20.65
N ALA A 288 -23.17 8.96 -20.59
CA ALA A 288 -23.81 9.38 -19.36
C ALA A 288 -23.87 8.24 -18.33
N TYR A 289 -24.14 6.99 -18.75
CA TYR A 289 -24.11 5.83 -17.87
C TYR A 289 -22.71 5.56 -17.30
N VAL A 290 -21.68 5.59 -18.14
CA VAL A 290 -20.29 5.44 -17.69
C VAL A 290 -19.89 6.60 -16.76
N ALA A 291 -20.33 7.83 -17.06
CA ALA A 291 -20.02 9.00 -16.25
C ALA A 291 -20.77 9.02 -14.90
N TRP A 292 -21.93 8.39 -14.82
CA TRP A 292 -22.73 8.27 -13.60
C TRP A 292 -22.02 7.42 -12.54
N ASP A 293 -21.48 6.26 -12.93
CA ASP A 293 -20.67 5.39 -12.08
C ASP A 293 -19.15 5.65 -12.26
N ALA A 294 -18.77 6.90 -12.53
CA ALA A 294 -17.37 7.23 -12.80
C ALA A 294 -16.50 7.00 -11.56
N ARG A 295 -15.62 6.00 -11.63
CA ARG A 295 -14.60 5.72 -10.63
C ARG A 295 -13.18 5.98 -11.16
N PRO A 296 -12.23 6.38 -10.29
CA PRO A 296 -10.87 6.67 -10.72
C PRO A 296 -10.09 5.42 -11.20
N ASP A 297 -10.56 4.23 -10.84
CA ASP A 297 -9.96 2.93 -11.17
C ASP A 297 -10.57 2.23 -12.39
N ILE A 298 -11.54 2.84 -13.09
CA ILE A 298 -12.15 2.26 -14.29
C ILE A 298 -11.08 1.71 -15.25
N SER A 299 -11.22 0.44 -15.62
CA SER A 299 -10.29 -0.23 -16.53
C SER A 299 -10.52 0.19 -17.98
N LYS A 300 -9.47 0.08 -18.79
CA LYS A 300 -9.54 0.27 -20.25
C LYS A 300 -10.52 -0.72 -20.88
N THR A 301 -10.47 -1.97 -20.42
CA THR A 301 -11.33 -3.05 -20.91
C THR A 301 -12.80 -2.78 -20.66
N PHE A 302 -13.15 -2.20 -19.49
CA PHE A 302 -14.52 -1.81 -19.19
C PHE A 302 -15.05 -0.74 -20.15
N LEU A 303 -14.23 0.29 -20.44
CA LEU A 303 -14.61 1.36 -21.38
C LEU A 303 -14.82 0.81 -22.79
N GLU A 304 -13.94 -0.07 -23.25
CA GLU A 304 -14.10 -0.75 -24.55
C GLU A 304 -15.38 -1.58 -24.58
N SER A 305 -15.60 -2.43 -23.58
CA SER A 305 -16.78 -3.31 -23.53
C SER A 305 -18.09 -2.54 -23.40
N ALA A 306 -18.10 -1.40 -22.71
CA ALA A 306 -19.30 -0.59 -22.52
C ALA A 306 -19.71 0.16 -23.81
N LEU A 307 -18.76 0.52 -24.66
CA LEU A 307 -18.99 1.38 -25.83
C LEU A 307 -19.03 0.61 -27.16
N THR A 308 -18.37 -0.54 -27.26
CA THR A 308 -18.33 -1.37 -28.48
C THR A 308 -19.72 -1.82 -28.97
N PRO A 309 -20.69 -2.19 -28.10
CA PRO A 309 -22.04 -2.59 -28.53
C PRO A 309 -22.78 -1.53 -29.35
N LEU A 310 -22.40 -0.25 -29.26
CA LEU A 310 -22.95 0.80 -30.11
C LEU A 310 -22.74 0.53 -31.61
N ALA A 311 -21.71 -0.24 -31.97
CA ALA A 311 -21.43 -0.61 -33.37
C ALA A 311 -22.43 -1.63 -33.93
N ASP A 312 -23.03 -2.46 -33.08
CA ASP A 312 -23.96 -3.53 -33.49
C ASP A 312 -25.29 -2.97 -33.99
N HIS A 313 -25.63 -1.75 -33.59
CA HIS A 313 -26.83 -1.03 -34.02
C HIS A 313 -26.61 -0.12 -35.24
N LEU A 314 -25.40 -0.12 -35.81
CA LEU A 314 -25.07 0.68 -36.99
C LEU A 314 -25.08 -0.17 -38.26
N THR A 315 -25.68 0.35 -39.32
CA THR A 315 -25.61 -0.23 -40.67
C THR A 315 -24.56 0.43 -41.56
N CYS A 316 -24.17 1.67 -41.25
CA CYS A 316 -23.17 2.42 -41.99
C CYS A 316 -21.74 2.05 -41.54
N GLU A 317 -20.94 1.52 -42.46
CA GLU A 317 -19.54 1.12 -42.19
C GLU A 317 -18.63 2.31 -41.83
N LEU A 318 -18.91 3.51 -42.34
CA LEU A 318 -18.13 4.71 -42.00
C LEU A 318 -18.44 5.21 -40.58
N CYS A 319 -19.70 5.12 -40.14
CA CYS A 319 -20.08 5.37 -38.74
C CYS A 319 -19.42 4.36 -37.80
N LYS A 320 -19.42 3.05 -38.14
CA LYS A 320 -18.73 2.02 -37.36
C LYS A 320 -17.23 2.30 -37.24
N LYS A 321 -16.59 2.67 -38.36
CA LYS A 321 -15.18 3.03 -38.38
C LYS A 321 -14.88 4.22 -37.46
N ASN A 322 -15.60 5.33 -37.61
CA ASN A 322 -15.40 6.52 -36.80
C ASN A 322 -15.67 6.26 -35.31
N LEU A 323 -16.67 5.44 -34.99
CA LEU A 323 -16.96 5.01 -33.61
C LEU A 323 -15.79 4.20 -33.04
N ASN A 324 -15.31 3.18 -33.75
CA ASN A 324 -14.20 2.34 -33.29
C ASN A 324 -12.90 3.13 -33.14
N GLU A 325 -12.62 4.07 -34.04
CA GLU A 325 -11.49 5.00 -33.92
C GLU A 325 -11.63 5.89 -32.68
N ARG A 326 -12.84 6.41 -32.42
CA ARG A 326 -13.11 7.22 -31.22
C ARG A 326 -12.94 6.42 -29.93
N ILE A 327 -13.41 5.17 -29.87
CA ILE A 327 -13.25 4.29 -28.70
C ILE A 327 -11.77 4.03 -28.45
N LYS A 328 -10.99 3.70 -29.49
CA LYS A 328 -9.54 3.49 -29.37
C LYS A 328 -8.83 4.74 -28.85
N ASP A 329 -9.14 5.90 -29.40
CA ASP A 329 -8.58 7.17 -28.95
C ASP A 329 -8.94 7.47 -27.49
N LEU A 330 -10.20 7.25 -27.09
CA LEU A 330 -10.64 7.39 -25.70
C LEU A 330 -9.84 6.49 -24.75
N VAL A 331 -9.61 5.22 -25.12
CA VAL A 331 -8.86 4.26 -24.30
C VAL A 331 -7.39 4.66 -24.17
N VAL A 332 -6.77 5.10 -25.26
CA VAL A 332 -5.39 5.60 -25.27
C VAL A 332 -5.29 6.83 -24.38
N GLN A 333 -6.18 7.81 -24.55
CA GLN A 333 -6.21 9.02 -23.73
C GLN A 333 -6.45 8.70 -22.25
N TRP A 334 -7.36 7.77 -21.93
CA TRP A 334 -7.58 7.34 -20.55
C TRP A 334 -6.35 6.67 -19.93
N SER A 335 -5.59 5.91 -20.73
CA SER A 335 -4.40 5.21 -20.25
C SER A 335 -3.27 6.12 -19.80
N VAL A 336 -3.18 7.33 -20.36
CA VAL A 336 -2.15 8.32 -20.03
C VAL A 336 -2.60 9.29 -18.93
N VAL A 337 -3.86 9.23 -18.48
CA VAL A 337 -4.33 10.05 -17.35
C VAL A 337 -3.54 9.67 -16.10
N LYS A 338 -2.99 10.68 -15.41
CA LYS A 338 -2.18 10.56 -14.19
C LYS A 338 -2.81 9.59 -13.18
N ARG A 339 -2.04 8.60 -12.72
CA ARG A 339 -2.46 7.55 -11.76
C ARG A 339 -1.85 7.68 -10.36
N THR A 340 -0.99 8.68 -10.16
CA THR A 340 -0.25 8.92 -8.92
C THR A 340 -0.47 10.36 -8.42
N ILE A 341 -0.20 10.62 -7.13
CA ILE A 341 -0.28 11.96 -6.54
C ILE A 341 0.75 12.97 -7.07
#